data_AF-A0A1Y4L697-F1
#
_entry.id   AF-A0A1Y4L697-F1
#
_cell.length_a   1.000
_cell.length_b   1.000
_cell.length_c   1.000
_cell.angle_alpha   90.00
_cell.angle_beta   90.00
_cell.angle_gamma   90.00
#
_symmetry.space_group_name_H-M   'P 1'
#
loop_
_entity.id
_entity.type
_entity.pdbx_description
1 polymer ?
#
loop_
_entity_poly.entity_id
_entity_poly.type
_entity_poly.pdbx_seq_one_letter_code
_entity_poly.pdbx_strand_id
1 'polypeptide(L)'
;MVSSDWPVCCAAFYVFCAEGIFYTHSRKNYMLRLYIGWVLMNLCNNWISQKFAQPSGIIILNGMFGTMFLVVLTVTSVELIRAGQKERAVRKIGMGLAGLFYFVASFAVQCGAYIAMTGMFDAQTGEITNRMFPVVQRGVQIMMIFVPNLMNVEGGFLFVLLGVAFYYLRRWRIAQVAALGVLCLIQWLALPQYWLTDLFIFLAAIPICLYNGQAGSNRHKFLFYWYYPAHVYLIYIVGYLLMTRWGVAY
;
A
#
# COMPACT_ATOMS: atom_id res chain seq x y z
N MET A 1 -0.34 -19.81 2.65
CA MET A 1 0.91 -19.05 2.86
C MET A 1 0.52 -17.79 3.60
N VAL A 2 0.97 -17.65 4.85
CA VAL A 2 0.63 -16.53 5.73
C VAL A 2 1.31 -15.28 5.16
N SER A 3 0.56 -14.40 4.51
CA SER A 3 1.00 -13.02 4.37
C SER A 3 0.97 -12.44 5.78
N SER A 4 2.15 -12.16 6.33
CA SER A 4 2.27 -11.43 7.58
C SER A 4 1.95 -9.96 7.30
N ASP A 5 0.69 -9.69 6.95
CA ASP A 5 0.15 -8.34 6.79
C ASP A 5 -0.06 -7.82 8.20
N TRP A 6 0.96 -7.16 8.76
CA TRP A 6 0.94 -6.58 10.11
C TRP A 6 0.08 -5.31 10.10
N PRO A 7 -1.19 -5.37 10.53
CA PRO A 7 -2.16 -4.47 9.96
C PRO A 7 -2.60 -3.38 10.99
N VAL A 8 -2.13 -3.50 12.25
CA VAL A 8 -2.30 -2.51 13.33
C VAL A 8 -1.58 -1.21 12.99
N CYS A 9 -0.33 -1.30 12.54
CA CYS A 9 0.52 -0.14 12.25
C CYS A 9 -0.03 0.64 11.07
N CYS A 10 -0.56 -0.07 10.05
CA CYS A 10 -1.04 0.52 8.82
C CYS A 10 -2.21 1.46 9.06
N ALA A 11 -3.19 1.09 9.89
CA ALA A 11 -4.35 1.94 10.17
C ALA A 11 -3.98 3.30 10.84
N ALA A 12 -3.05 3.32 11.79
CA ALA A 12 -2.57 4.57 12.41
C ALA A 12 -1.84 5.48 11.40
N PHE A 13 -1.07 4.86 10.51
CA PHE A 13 -0.34 5.54 9.44
C PHE A 13 -1.29 6.18 8.40
N TYR A 14 -2.49 5.65 8.15
CA TYR A 14 -3.49 6.33 7.31
C TYR A 14 -4.01 7.63 7.93
N VAL A 15 -4.15 7.69 9.26
CA VAL A 15 -4.50 8.96 9.94
C VAL A 15 -3.36 9.96 9.81
N PHE A 16 -2.11 9.55 9.98
CA PHE A 16 -0.96 10.44 9.74
C PHE A 16 -0.86 10.88 8.27
N CYS A 17 -1.23 10.04 7.31
CA CYS A 17 -1.31 10.41 5.91
C CYS A 17 -2.40 11.47 5.68
N ALA A 18 -3.60 11.28 6.22
CA ALA A 18 -4.70 12.23 6.14
C ALA A 18 -4.34 13.60 6.76
N GLU A 19 -3.72 13.60 7.93
CA GLU A 19 -3.20 14.80 8.59
C GLU A 19 -2.05 15.43 7.78
N GLY A 20 -1.16 14.60 7.23
CA GLY A 20 -0.03 14.99 6.39
C GLY A 20 -0.45 15.73 5.12
N ILE A 21 -1.54 15.32 4.47
CA ILE A 21 -2.10 16.01 3.29
C ILE A 21 -2.52 17.43 3.65
N PHE A 22 -3.14 17.63 4.81
CA PHE A 22 -3.69 18.92 5.23
C PHE A 22 -2.61 19.93 5.64
N TYR A 23 -1.59 19.48 6.38
CA TYR A 23 -0.51 20.35 6.85
C TYR A 23 0.63 20.53 5.84
N THR A 24 0.60 19.80 4.72
CA THR A 24 1.64 19.90 3.71
C THR A 24 1.46 21.15 2.84
N HIS A 25 2.49 21.99 2.82
CA HIS A 25 2.58 23.17 1.97
C HIS A 25 2.62 22.84 0.46
N SER A 26 3.15 21.67 0.08
CA SER A 26 3.31 21.26 -1.33
C SER A 26 2.95 19.78 -1.56
N ARG A 27 1.75 19.51 -2.10
CA ARG A 27 1.26 18.14 -2.34
C ARG A 27 2.15 17.34 -3.29
N LYS A 28 2.69 17.97 -4.33
CA LYS A 28 3.59 17.34 -5.30
C LYS A 28 4.83 16.71 -4.63
N ASN A 29 5.50 17.45 -3.74
CA ASN A 29 6.70 16.95 -3.06
C ASN A 29 6.36 15.84 -2.05
N TYR A 30 5.17 15.87 -1.45
CA TYR A 30 4.74 14.79 -0.58
C TYR A 30 4.45 13.50 -1.36
N MET A 31 3.73 13.60 -2.48
CA MET A 31 3.54 12.47 -3.40
C MET A 31 4.87 11.92 -3.89
N LEU A 32 5.83 12.78 -4.26
CA LEU A 32 7.16 12.35 -4.72
C LEU A 32 7.92 11.58 -3.63
N ARG A 33 7.91 12.04 -2.38
CA ARG A 33 8.54 11.32 -1.26
C ARG A 33 7.91 9.94 -1.03
N LEU A 34 6.58 9.84 -1.11
CA LEU A 34 5.87 8.56 -0.98
C LEU A 34 6.19 7.62 -2.15
N TYR A 35 6.22 8.15 -3.38
CA TYR A 35 6.60 7.37 -4.56
C TYR A 35 8.03 6.83 -4.48
N ILE A 36 8.99 7.67 -4.08
CA ILE A 36 10.37 7.24 -3.84
C ILE A 36 10.41 6.17 -2.74
N GLY A 37 9.65 6.35 -1.66
CA GLY A 37 9.50 5.35 -0.60
C GLY A 37 8.99 4.00 -1.13
N TRP A 38 7.97 4.01 -2.00
CA TRP A 38 7.44 2.81 -2.65
C TRP A 38 8.49 2.09 -3.50
N VAL A 39 9.16 2.82 -4.41
CA VAL A 39 10.18 2.24 -5.29
C VAL A 39 11.33 1.67 -4.48
N LEU A 40 11.82 2.43 -3.49
CA LEU A 40 12.91 1.99 -2.62
C LEU A 40 12.52 0.74 -1.83
N MET A 41 11.30 0.69 -1.27
CA MET A 41 10.81 -0.47 -0.53
C MET A 41 10.77 -1.71 -1.43
N ASN A 42 10.23 -1.60 -2.64
CA ASN A 42 10.14 -2.73 -3.56
C ASN A 42 11.52 -3.21 -4.04
N LEU A 43 12.47 -2.29 -4.27
CA LEU A 43 13.85 -2.65 -4.58
C LEU A 43 14.53 -3.37 -3.40
N CYS A 44 14.37 -2.86 -2.18
CA CYS A 44 14.90 -3.48 -0.98
C CYS A 44 14.25 -4.85 -0.69
N ASN A 45 12.93 -4.99 -0.86
CA ASN A 45 12.22 -6.25 -0.73
C ASN A 45 12.80 -7.31 -1.68
N ASN A 46 13.01 -6.95 -2.95
CA ASN A 46 13.61 -7.85 -3.94
C ASN A 46 15.05 -8.24 -3.56
N TRP A 47 15.86 -7.27 -3.13
CA TRP A 47 17.25 -7.52 -2.75
C TRP A 47 17.38 -8.40 -1.49
N ILE A 48 16.58 -8.13 -0.46
CA ILE A 48 16.57 -8.90 0.79
C ILE A 48 16.03 -10.30 0.53
N SER A 49 14.96 -10.45 -0.23
CA SER A 49 14.37 -11.76 -0.53
C SER A 49 15.31 -12.66 -1.33
N GLN A 50 16.16 -12.10 -2.19
CA GLN A 50 17.19 -12.87 -2.91
C GLN A 50 18.33 -13.33 -2.00
N LYS A 51 18.73 -12.50 -1.01
CA LYS A 51 19.90 -12.78 -0.16
C LYS A 51 19.55 -13.58 1.10
N PHE A 52 18.34 -13.40 1.63
CA PHE A 52 17.85 -14.01 2.86
C PHE A 52 16.55 -14.77 2.59
N ALA A 53 16.56 -15.67 1.62
CA ALA A 53 15.39 -16.49 1.30
C ALA A 53 15.02 -17.36 2.53
N GLN A 54 13.91 -17.03 3.19
CA GLN A 54 13.42 -17.83 4.30
C GLN A 54 13.00 -19.23 3.81
N PRO A 55 13.36 -20.31 4.52
CA PRO A 55 12.96 -21.68 4.16
C PRO A 55 11.45 -21.90 4.12
N SER A 56 10.69 -21.07 4.86
CA SER A 56 9.23 -21.07 4.93
C SER A 56 8.53 -20.51 3.68
N GLY A 57 9.28 -19.93 2.74
CA GLY A 57 8.70 -19.31 1.54
C GLY A 57 7.97 -17.99 1.80
N ILE A 58 8.13 -17.39 2.99
CA ILE A 58 7.53 -16.08 3.32
C ILE A 58 8.26 -14.97 2.56
N ILE A 59 7.51 -14.25 1.73
CA ILE A 59 7.98 -13.12 0.93
C ILE A 59 7.55 -11.82 1.62
N ILE A 60 8.43 -10.84 1.62
CA ILE A 60 8.14 -9.50 2.16
C ILE A 60 7.25 -8.74 1.18
N LEU A 61 5.98 -8.54 1.52
CA LEU A 61 5.00 -7.75 0.75
C LEU A 61 4.72 -6.42 1.45
N ASN A 62 5.73 -5.58 1.60
CA ASN A 62 5.55 -4.26 2.21
C ASN A 62 5.29 -3.21 1.14
N GLY A 63 4.13 -2.55 1.24
CA GLY A 63 3.64 -1.69 0.18
C GLY A 63 2.97 -0.41 0.66
N MET A 64 3.06 -0.08 1.96
CA MET A 64 2.28 1.00 2.54
C MET A 64 2.52 2.38 1.91
N PHE A 65 3.77 2.68 1.52
CA PHE A 65 4.06 3.94 0.82
C PHE A 65 3.28 4.06 -0.51
N GLY A 66 3.05 2.94 -1.18
CA GLY A 66 2.24 2.86 -2.41
C GLY A 66 0.77 3.15 -2.12
N THR A 67 0.17 2.54 -1.09
CA THR A 67 -1.21 2.85 -0.72
C THR A 67 -1.39 4.31 -0.33
N MET A 68 -0.49 4.87 0.50
CA MET A 68 -0.54 6.29 0.83
C MET A 68 -0.40 7.17 -0.40
N PHE A 69 0.51 6.84 -1.31
CA PHE A 69 0.66 7.58 -2.56
C PHE A 69 -0.65 7.60 -3.35
N LEU A 70 -1.32 6.46 -3.49
CA LEU A 70 -2.61 6.37 -4.17
C LEU A 70 -3.72 7.16 -3.45
N VAL A 71 -3.76 7.13 -2.11
CA VAL A 71 -4.70 7.96 -1.32
C VAL A 71 -4.50 9.44 -1.61
N VAL A 72 -3.25 9.92 -1.55
CA VAL A 72 -2.92 11.33 -1.83
C VAL A 72 -3.25 11.69 -3.27
N LEU A 73 -3.00 10.78 -4.22
CA LEU A 73 -3.34 10.96 -5.63
C LEU A 73 -4.85 11.10 -5.81
N THR A 74 -5.66 10.20 -5.23
CA THR A 74 -7.13 10.26 -5.29
C THR A 74 -7.67 11.57 -4.71
N VAL A 75 -7.23 11.93 -3.50
CA VAL A 75 -7.66 13.17 -2.84
C VAL A 75 -7.28 14.38 -3.68
N THR A 76 -6.05 14.44 -4.19
CA THR A 76 -5.57 15.54 -5.02
C THR A 76 -6.35 15.63 -6.34
N SER A 77 -6.63 14.50 -6.99
CA SER A 77 -7.45 14.44 -8.20
C SER A 77 -8.85 14.99 -7.99
N VAL A 78 -9.54 14.54 -6.94
CA VAL A 78 -10.91 14.98 -6.63
C VAL A 78 -10.93 16.48 -6.31
N GLU A 79 -9.98 16.98 -5.53
CA GLU A 79 -9.91 18.40 -5.20
C GLU A 79 -9.55 19.28 -6.39
N LEU A 80 -8.68 18.82 -7.30
CA LEU A 80 -8.36 19.54 -8.54
C LEU A 80 -9.56 19.63 -9.48
N ILE A 81 -10.35 18.56 -9.60
CA ILE A 81 -11.60 18.58 -10.37
C ILE A 81 -12.58 19.57 -9.75
N ARG A 82 -12.76 19.52 -8.42
CA ARG A 82 -13.69 20.42 -7.71
C ARG A 82 -13.27 21.90 -7.81
N ALA A 83 -11.98 22.19 -7.67
CA ALA A 83 -11.44 23.53 -7.84
C ALA A 83 -11.55 24.00 -9.30
N GLY A 84 -11.24 23.12 -10.25
CA GLY A 84 -11.35 23.40 -11.68
C GLY A 84 -12.79 23.68 -12.12
N GLN A 85 -13.78 23.00 -11.57
CA GLN A 85 -15.20 23.29 -11.80
C GLN A 85 -15.61 24.66 -11.25
N LYS A 86 -15.17 25.00 -10.03
CA LYS A 86 -15.47 26.31 -9.41
C LYS A 86 -14.83 27.48 -10.14
N GLU A 87 -13.57 27.33 -10.55
CA GLU A 87 -12.79 28.38 -11.21
C GLU A 87 -12.91 28.35 -12.75
N ARG A 88 -13.71 27.42 -13.31
CA ARG A 88 -13.77 27.10 -14.76
C ARG A 88 -12.40 26.87 -15.42
N ALA A 89 -11.42 26.41 -14.65
CA ALA A 89 -10.07 26.17 -15.11
C ALA A 89 -9.93 24.75 -15.70
N VAL A 90 -10.07 24.63 -17.02
CA VAL A 90 -9.98 23.34 -17.75
C VAL A 90 -8.68 22.59 -17.46
N ARG A 91 -7.57 23.31 -17.28
CA ARG A 91 -6.26 22.72 -16.93
C ARG A 91 -6.31 21.95 -15.60
N LYS A 92 -6.99 22.48 -14.57
CA LYS A 92 -7.10 21.83 -13.25
C LYS A 92 -7.98 20.58 -13.34
N ILE A 93 -9.07 20.65 -14.11
CA ILE A 93 -9.95 19.51 -14.39
C ILE A 93 -9.17 18.40 -15.12
N GLY A 94 -8.44 18.76 -16.18
CA GLY A 94 -7.63 17.82 -16.94
C GLY A 94 -6.56 17.13 -16.09
N MET A 95 -5.86 17.85 -15.22
CA MET A 95 -4.88 17.26 -14.30
C MET A 95 -5.54 16.30 -13.29
N GLY A 96 -6.72 16.64 -12.77
CA GLY A 96 -7.44 15.75 -11.85
C GLY A 96 -7.97 14.48 -12.53
N LEU A 97 -8.52 14.61 -13.75
CA LEU A 97 -8.92 13.49 -14.59
C LEU A 97 -7.73 12.61 -14.97
N ALA A 98 -6.56 13.18 -15.28
CA ALA A 98 -5.35 12.42 -15.55
C ALA A 98 -4.91 11.56 -14.34
N GLY A 99 -5.03 12.08 -13.12
CA GLY A 99 -4.77 11.29 -11.91
C GLY A 99 -5.81 10.20 -11.65
N LEU A 100 -7.07 10.37 -12.07
CA LEU A 100 -8.06 9.29 -12.05
C LEU A 100 -7.79 8.25 -13.15
N PHE A 101 -7.40 8.72 -14.34
CA PHE A 101 -7.02 7.87 -15.46
C PHE A 101 -5.81 7.00 -15.14
N TYR A 102 -4.88 7.47 -14.31
CA TYR A 102 -3.77 6.67 -13.79
C TYR A 102 -4.23 5.34 -13.17
N PHE A 103 -5.35 5.32 -12.45
CA PHE A 103 -5.87 4.08 -11.85
C PHE A 103 -6.32 3.08 -12.91
N VAL A 104 -7.08 3.55 -13.91
CA VAL A 104 -7.57 2.71 -15.01
C VAL A 104 -6.41 2.21 -15.85
N ALA A 105 -5.47 3.10 -16.20
CA ALA A 105 -4.29 2.75 -16.98
C ALA A 105 -3.41 1.73 -16.25
N SER A 106 -3.12 1.95 -14.96
CA SER A 106 -2.28 1.04 -14.16
C SER A 106 -2.94 -0.33 -13.97
N PHE A 107 -4.27 -0.37 -13.83
CA PHE A 107 -5.02 -1.63 -13.77
C PHE A 107 -5.02 -2.37 -15.11
N ALA A 108 -5.30 -1.67 -16.21
CA ALA A 108 -5.30 -2.25 -17.56
C ALA A 108 -3.93 -2.84 -17.94
N VAL A 109 -2.84 -2.13 -17.63
CA VAL A 109 -1.47 -2.62 -17.84
C VAL A 109 -1.21 -3.89 -17.03
N GLN A 110 -1.65 -3.94 -15.77
CA GLN A 110 -1.47 -5.12 -14.91
C GLN A 110 -2.27 -6.32 -15.40
N CYS A 111 -3.52 -6.12 -15.82
CA CYS A 111 -4.35 -7.17 -16.42
C CYS A 111 -3.75 -7.68 -17.73
N GLY A 112 -3.30 -6.79 -18.61
CA GLY A 112 -2.62 -7.16 -19.85
C GLY A 112 -1.36 -7.98 -19.61
N ALA A 113 -0.55 -7.57 -18.63
CA ALA A 113 0.64 -8.31 -18.19
C ALA A 113 0.30 -9.71 -17.64
N TYR A 114 -0.76 -9.84 -16.83
CA TYR A 114 -1.19 -11.12 -16.29
C TYR A 114 -1.71 -12.06 -17.40
N ILE A 115 -2.54 -11.55 -18.32
CA ILE A 115 -3.05 -12.31 -19.46
C ILE A 115 -1.91 -12.80 -20.35
N ALA A 116 -0.91 -11.94 -20.62
CA ALA A 116 0.27 -12.31 -21.38
C ALA A 116 1.06 -13.44 -20.70
N MET A 117 1.18 -13.42 -19.38
CA MET A 117 1.84 -14.49 -18.61
C MET A 117 1.05 -15.81 -18.67
N THR A 118 -0.27 -15.76 -18.51
CA THR A 118 -1.11 -16.98 -18.59
C THR A 118 -1.15 -17.56 -20.00
N GLY A 119 -1.09 -16.73 -21.05
CA GLY A 119 -1.04 -17.19 -22.44
C GLY A 119 0.29 -17.85 -22.84
N MET A 120 1.32 -17.76 -22.00
CA MET A 120 2.62 -18.41 -22.19
C MET A 120 2.80 -19.68 -21.36
N PHE A 121 1.75 -20.08 -20.62
CA PHE A 121 1.73 -21.27 -19.78
C PHE A 121 0.73 -22.27 -20.37
N ASP A 122 1.21 -23.46 -20.75
CA ASP A 122 0.33 -24.53 -21.21
C ASP A 122 -0.32 -25.21 -19.99
N ALA A 123 -1.63 -25.03 -19.82
CA ALA A 123 -2.38 -25.51 -18.68
C ALA A 123 -2.47 -27.05 -18.59
N GLN A 124 -2.19 -27.78 -19.68
CA GLN A 124 -2.30 -29.24 -19.72
C GLN A 124 -0.98 -29.97 -19.45
N THR A 125 0.14 -29.41 -19.89
CA THR A 125 1.47 -30.00 -19.73
C THR A 125 2.28 -29.37 -18.59
N GLY A 126 1.88 -28.17 -18.13
CA GLY A 126 2.63 -27.40 -17.14
C GLY A 126 3.98 -26.88 -17.65
N GLU A 127 4.26 -27.08 -18.94
CA GLU A 127 5.50 -26.65 -19.56
C GLU A 127 5.41 -25.18 -20.01
N ILE A 128 6.50 -24.45 -19.79
CA ILE A 128 6.64 -23.07 -20.23
C ILE A 128 6.88 -23.10 -21.75
N THR A 129 5.82 -22.80 -22.51
CA THR A 129 5.80 -22.95 -23.97
C THR A 129 6.74 -21.97 -24.68
N ASN A 130 7.11 -20.86 -24.03
CA ASN A 130 7.83 -19.75 -24.64
C ASN A 130 9.16 -19.42 -23.93
N ARG A 131 10.26 -19.40 -24.69
CA ARG A 131 11.58 -18.90 -24.23
C ARG A 131 11.54 -17.43 -23.78
N MET A 132 10.49 -16.70 -24.14
CA MET A 132 10.26 -15.31 -23.71
C MET A 132 9.65 -15.19 -22.31
N PHE A 133 9.13 -16.28 -21.72
CA PHE A 133 8.53 -16.26 -20.39
C PHE A 133 9.40 -15.60 -19.31
N PRO A 134 10.70 -15.92 -19.13
CA PRO A 134 11.54 -15.25 -18.14
C PRO A 134 11.72 -13.75 -18.42
N VAL A 135 11.70 -13.33 -19.69
CA VAL A 135 11.80 -11.91 -20.07
C VAL A 135 10.52 -11.16 -19.73
N VAL A 136 9.37 -11.74 -20.07
CA VAL A 136 8.05 -11.17 -19.76
C VAL A 136 7.86 -11.12 -18.24
N GLN A 137 8.21 -12.19 -17.52
CA GLN A 137 8.16 -12.23 -16.06
C GLN A 137 8.99 -11.11 -15.43
N ARG A 138 10.23 -10.90 -15.88
CA ARG A 138 11.07 -9.79 -15.41
C ARG A 138 10.48 -8.43 -15.75
N GLY A 139 9.89 -8.29 -16.93
CA GLY A 139 9.17 -7.07 -17.33
C GLY A 139 8.00 -6.75 -16.39
N VAL A 140 7.20 -7.75 -16.03
CA VAL A 140 6.10 -7.59 -15.07
C VAL A 140 6.64 -7.20 -13.69
N GLN A 141 7.69 -7.87 -13.20
CA GLN A 141 8.31 -7.52 -11.91
C GLN A 141 8.81 -6.08 -11.89
N ILE A 142 9.49 -5.62 -12.94
CA ILE A 142 9.95 -4.23 -13.06
C ILE A 142 8.75 -3.28 -13.03
N MET A 143 7.69 -3.56 -13.79
CA MET A 143 6.48 -2.73 -13.78
C MET A 143 5.86 -2.64 -12.38
N MET A 144 5.78 -3.75 -11.64
CA MET A 144 5.24 -3.76 -10.27
C MET A 144 6.06 -2.86 -9.33
N ILE A 145 7.38 -2.78 -9.49
CA ILE A 145 8.25 -1.92 -8.67
C ILE A 145 7.96 -0.44 -8.95
N PHE A 146 7.81 -0.04 -10.22
CA PHE A 146 7.72 1.37 -10.60
C PHE A 146 6.29 1.92 -10.66
N VAL A 147 5.28 1.06 -10.76
CA VAL A 147 3.87 1.46 -10.93
C VAL A 147 3.03 0.95 -9.76
N PRO A 148 2.85 1.75 -8.70
CA PRO A 148 1.89 1.44 -7.66
C PRO A 148 0.47 1.39 -8.25
N ASN A 149 -0.23 0.28 -8.06
CA ASN A 149 -1.60 0.09 -8.56
C ASN A 149 -2.51 -0.47 -7.45
N LEU A 150 -3.83 -0.47 -7.64
CA LEU A 150 -4.79 -0.92 -6.62
C LEU A 150 -4.62 -2.39 -6.21
N MET A 151 -3.95 -3.21 -7.02
CA MET A 151 -3.78 -4.64 -6.79
C MET A 151 -2.48 -4.97 -6.04
N ASN A 152 -1.44 -4.16 -6.25
CA ASN A 152 -0.08 -4.41 -5.76
C ASN A 152 0.22 -3.63 -4.47
N VAL A 153 -0.59 -2.63 -4.15
CA VAL A 153 -0.44 -1.88 -2.90
C VAL A 153 -0.98 -2.66 -1.72
N GLU A 154 -0.41 -2.42 -0.54
CA GLU A 154 -0.72 -3.14 0.70
C GLU A 154 -2.18 -2.94 1.13
N GLY A 155 -2.93 -4.03 1.31
CA GLY A 155 -4.37 -3.98 1.61
C GLY A 155 -5.27 -3.63 0.42
N GLY A 156 -4.68 -3.40 -0.76
CA GLY A 156 -5.41 -3.21 -2.01
C GLY A 156 -6.37 -2.01 -2.02
N PHE A 157 -7.44 -2.12 -2.82
CA PHE A 157 -8.38 -1.03 -3.05
C PHE A 157 -9.15 -0.59 -1.79
N LEU A 158 -9.46 -1.53 -0.89
CA LEU A 158 -10.22 -1.26 0.33
C LEU A 158 -9.47 -0.31 1.26
N PHE A 159 -8.16 -0.50 1.38
CA PHE A 159 -7.31 0.35 2.22
C PHE A 159 -7.06 1.73 1.59
N VAL A 160 -7.01 1.83 0.26
CA VAL A 160 -7.02 3.14 -0.42
C VAL A 160 -8.33 3.87 -0.13
N LEU A 161 -9.46 3.19 -0.21
CA LEU A 161 -10.77 3.76 0.13
C LEU A 161 -10.84 4.21 1.59
N LEU A 162 -10.31 3.40 2.52
CA LEU A 162 -10.22 3.75 3.94
C LEU A 162 -9.37 5.01 4.17
N GLY A 163 -8.21 5.11 3.51
CA GLY A 163 -7.36 6.30 3.61
C GLY A 163 -8.04 7.56 3.10
N VAL A 164 -8.81 7.46 2.01
CA VAL A 164 -9.63 8.57 1.50
C VAL A 164 -10.76 8.91 2.48
N ALA A 165 -11.43 7.90 3.05
CA ALA A 165 -12.46 8.10 4.06
C ALA A 165 -11.90 8.82 5.30
N PHE A 166 -10.70 8.43 5.77
CA PHE A 166 -10.04 9.07 6.91
C PHE A 166 -9.71 10.54 6.65
N TYR A 167 -9.36 10.90 5.41
CA TYR A 167 -9.13 12.29 5.02
C TYR A 167 -10.41 13.13 5.15
N TYR A 168 -11.53 12.67 4.57
CA TYR A 168 -12.78 13.43 4.61
C TYR A 168 -13.47 13.40 5.98
N LEU A 169 -13.35 12.29 6.72
CA LEU A 169 -13.94 12.10 8.04
C LEU A 169 -13.03 12.59 9.19
N ARG A 170 -11.93 13.28 8.88
CA ARG A 170 -10.93 13.73 9.89
C ARG A 170 -11.54 14.50 11.07
N ARG A 171 -12.64 15.24 10.84
CA ARG A 171 -13.35 15.99 11.89
C ARG A 171 -14.14 15.08 12.84
N TRP A 172 -14.59 13.92 12.38
CA TRP A 172 -15.48 13.00 13.09
C TRP A 172 -14.74 11.71 13.43
N ARG A 173 -14.02 11.68 14.57
CA ARG A 173 -13.21 10.52 15.00
C ARG A 173 -14.00 9.22 15.09
N ILE A 174 -15.23 9.30 15.60
CA ILE A 174 -16.14 8.14 15.66
C ILE A 174 -16.46 7.63 14.25
N ALA A 175 -16.58 8.51 13.25
CA ALA A 175 -16.80 8.11 11.87
C ALA A 175 -15.56 7.44 11.25
N GLN A 176 -14.33 7.83 11.64
CA GLN A 176 -13.11 7.12 11.25
C GLN A 176 -13.10 5.69 11.84
N VAL A 177 -13.44 5.54 13.11
CA VAL A 177 -13.55 4.22 13.76
C VAL A 177 -14.66 3.39 13.14
N ALA A 178 -15.80 3.99 12.81
CA ALA A 178 -16.89 3.31 12.11
C ALA A 178 -16.45 2.82 10.72
N ALA A 179 -15.74 3.65 9.95
CA ALA A 179 -15.20 3.26 8.64
C ALA A 179 -14.19 2.10 8.76
N LEU A 180 -13.35 2.11 9.80
CA LEU A 180 -12.44 1.02 10.12
C LEU A 180 -13.20 -0.27 10.46
N GLY A 181 -14.22 -0.17 11.32
CA GLY A 181 -15.06 -1.30 11.71
C GLY A 181 -15.81 -1.92 10.53
N VAL A 182 -16.34 -1.09 9.62
CA VAL A 182 -16.97 -1.57 8.37
C VAL A 182 -15.97 -2.32 7.50
N LEU A 183 -14.74 -1.81 7.37
CA LEU A 183 -13.69 -2.50 6.60
C LEU A 183 -13.31 -3.86 7.23
N CYS A 184 -13.15 -3.91 8.56
CA CYS A 184 -12.92 -5.17 9.27
C CYS A 184 -14.07 -6.15 9.10
N LEU A 185 -15.33 -5.67 9.15
CA LEU A 185 -16.50 -6.51 8.93
C LEU A 185 -16.55 -7.08 7.51
N ILE A 186 -16.26 -6.27 6.49
CA ILE A 186 -16.20 -6.72 5.09
C ILE A 186 -15.11 -7.79 4.92
N GLN A 187 -13.92 -7.57 5.48
CA GLN A 187 -12.83 -8.54 5.40
C GLN A 187 -13.15 -9.84 6.13
N TRP A 188 -13.73 -9.75 7.33
CA TRP A 188 -14.14 -10.92 8.10
C TRP A 188 -15.21 -11.75 7.37
N LEU A 189 -16.17 -11.09 6.71
CA LEU A 189 -17.20 -11.78 5.90
C LEU A 189 -16.60 -12.42 4.63
N ALA A 190 -15.63 -11.78 4.00
CA ALA A 190 -15.02 -12.28 2.77
C ALA A 190 -13.99 -13.40 3.04
N LEU A 191 -13.22 -13.28 4.11
CA LEU A 191 -12.08 -14.12 4.44
C LEU A 191 -11.98 -14.36 5.96
N PRO A 192 -12.92 -15.13 6.56
CA PRO A 192 -13.03 -15.29 8.01
C PRO A 192 -11.80 -15.93 8.66
N GLN A 193 -10.98 -16.64 7.90
CA GLN A 193 -9.73 -17.25 8.36
C GLN A 193 -8.69 -16.23 8.85
N TYR A 194 -8.79 -14.95 8.46
CA TYR A 194 -7.86 -13.89 8.85
C TYR A 194 -8.37 -13.01 10.01
N TRP A 195 -9.33 -13.51 10.81
CA TRP A 195 -9.95 -12.78 11.91
C TRP A 195 -8.96 -12.14 12.90
N LEU A 196 -7.81 -12.77 13.15
CA LEU A 196 -6.79 -12.24 14.06
C LEU A 196 -6.14 -10.97 13.49
N THR A 197 -5.88 -10.96 12.18
CA THR A 197 -5.40 -9.80 11.41
C THR A 197 -6.41 -8.66 11.49
N ASP A 198 -7.70 -8.94 11.33
CA ASP A 198 -8.76 -7.95 11.43
C ASP A 198 -8.90 -7.35 12.83
N LEU A 199 -8.76 -8.17 13.89
CA LEU A 199 -8.73 -7.69 15.27
C LEU A 199 -7.58 -6.70 15.49
N PHE A 200 -6.41 -7.04 14.97
CA PHE A 200 -5.22 -6.20 15.04
C PHE A 200 -5.40 -4.88 14.29
N ILE A 201 -6.01 -4.88 13.09
CA ILE A 201 -6.41 -3.64 12.40
C ILE A 201 -7.30 -2.80 13.29
N PHE A 202 -8.33 -3.44 13.87
CA PHE A 202 -9.34 -2.74 14.65
C PHE A 202 -8.77 -2.11 15.93
N LEU A 203 -7.72 -2.68 16.53
CA LEU A 203 -7.03 -2.08 17.67
C LEU A 203 -6.43 -0.71 17.37
N ALA A 204 -6.21 -0.36 16.10
CA ALA A 204 -5.84 1.00 15.71
C ALA A 204 -6.94 2.04 16.01
N ALA A 205 -8.18 1.63 16.29
CA ALA A 205 -9.21 2.54 16.81
C ALA A 205 -8.78 3.24 18.11
N ILE A 206 -7.99 2.57 18.96
CA ILE A 206 -7.51 3.12 20.23
C ILE A 206 -6.67 4.39 20.03
N PRO A 207 -5.54 4.36 19.28
CA PRO A 207 -4.77 5.58 19.01
C PRO A 207 -5.57 6.63 18.22
N ILE A 208 -6.51 6.23 17.36
CA ILE A 208 -7.38 7.17 16.63
C ILE A 208 -8.27 7.96 17.58
N CYS A 209 -8.87 7.30 18.57
CA CYS A 209 -9.70 7.94 19.58
C CYS A 209 -8.91 8.83 20.55
N LEU A 210 -7.68 8.42 20.89
CA LEU A 210 -6.80 9.17 21.79
C LEU A 210 -6.09 10.35 21.12
N TYR A 211 -6.13 10.43 19.79
CA TYR A 211 -5.43 11.48 19.05
C TYR A 211 -6.15 12.84 19.18
N ASN A 212 -5.45 13.80 19.78
CA ASN A 212 -5.93 15.15 20.09
C ASN A 212 -6.11 16.06 18.85
N GLY A 213 -5.80 15.60 17.64
CA GLY A 213 -5.97 16.36 16.39
C GLY A 213 -5.00 17.52 16.19
N GLN A 214 -4.01 17.68 17.08
CA GLN A 214 -2.99 18.72 16.98
C GLN A 214 -1.71 18.15 16.36
N ALA A 215 -1.05 18.95 15.52
CA ALA A 215 0.26 18.59 15.00
C ALA A 215 1.29 18.62 16.13
N GLY A 216 2.00 17.52 16.34
CA GLY A 216 3.01 17.39 17.40
C GLY A 216 4.10 18.48 17.34
N SER A 217 4.48 19.00 18.52
CA SER A 217 5.38 20.16 18.68
C SER A 217 6.82 19.91 18.22
N ASN A 218 7.28 18.67 18.12
CA ASN A 218 8.63 18.30 17.66
C ASN A 218 8.54 17.39 16.42
N ARG A 219 8.86 17.97 15.26
CA ARG A 219 8.61 17.35 13.96
C ARG A 219 9.72 16.38 13.55
N HIS A 220 9.73 15.16 14.07
CA HIS A 220 10.51 14.07 13.45
C HIS A 220 9.82 13.58 12.16
N LYS A 221 9.72 14.45 11.15
CA LYS A 221 9.02 14.19 9.88
C LYS A 221 9.55 12.95 9.14
N PHE A 222 10.81 12.60 9.40
CA PHE A 222 11.52 11.49 8.78
C PHE A 222 11.44 10.17 9.56
N LEU A 223 10.95 10.20 10.81
CA LEU A 223 10.91 9.00 11.65
C LEU A 223 10.06 7.91 10.99
N PHE A 224 8.89 8.26 10.45
CA PHE A 224 8.04 7.32 9.72
C PHE A 224 8.78 6.68 8.53
N TYR A 225 9.48 7.49 7.73
CA TYR A 225 10.14 7.04 6.51
C TYR A 225 11.28 6.06 6.76
N TRP A 226 11.96 6.16 7.90
CA TRP A 226 13.03 5.25 8.29
C TRP A 226 12.51 4.08 9.13
N TYR A 227 11.63 4.36 10.11
CA TYR A 227 11.06 3.37 11.01
C TYR A 227 10.31 2.29 10.24
N TYR A 228 9.46 2.67 9.28
CA TYR A 228 8.61 1.71 8.57
C TYR A 228 9.43 0.64 7.81
N PRO A 229 10.40 0.99 6.94
CA PRO A 229 11.30 -0.01 6.35
C PRO A 229 12.13 -0.77 7.40
N ALA A 230 12.73 -0.06 8.37
CA ALA A 230 13.69 -0.65 9.29
C ALA A 230 13.07 -1.74 10.18
N HIS A 231 11.88 -1.50 10.75
CA HIS A 231 11.26 -2.49 11.64
C HIS A 231 10.81 -3.75 10.88
N VAL A 232 10.31 -3.62 9.64
CA VAL A 232 9.90 -4.81 8.89
C VAL A 232 11.11 -5.66 8.48
N TYR A 233 12.18 -5.02 8.00
CA TYR A 233 13.41 -5.76 7.66
C TYR A 233 14.08 -6.39 8.88
N LEU A 234 14.06 -5.69 10.02
CA LEU A 234 14.57 -6.24 11.27
C LEU A 234 13.83 -7.52 11.65
N ILE A 235 12.49 -7.50 11.65
CA ILE A 235 11.67 -8.67 11.98
C ILE A 235 11.92 -9.80 10.98
N TYR A 236 12.01 -9.49 9.69
CA TYR A 236 12.27 -10.51 8.67
C TYR A 236 13.63 -11.19 8.85
N ILE A 237 14.69 -10.41 9.12
CA ILE A 237 16.04 -10.94 9.34
C ILE A 237 16.09 -11.73 10.64
N VAL A 238 15.44 -11.26 11.72
CA VAL A 238 15.35 -12.00 12.98
C VAL A 238 14.61 -13.33 12.77
N GLY A 239 13.50 -13.32 12.04
CA GLY A 239 12.77 -14.54 11.66
C GLY A 239 13.64 -15.52 10.87
N TYR A 240 14.39 -15.03 9.87
CA TYR A 240 15.36 -15.83 9.12
C TYR A 240 16.43 -16.43 10.05
N LEU A 241 17.03 -15.64 10.93
CA LEU A 241 18.06 -16.12 11.86
C LEU A 241 17.53 -17.16 12.84
N LEU A 242 16.31 -16.99 13.36
CA LEU A 242 15.67 -17.98 14.23
C LEU A 242 15.42 -19.29 13.48
N MET A 243 14.90 -19.24 12.26
CA MET A 243 14.64 -20.45 11.47
C MET A 243 15.94 -21.17 11.08
N THR A 244 16.93 -20.43 10.58
CA THR A 244 18.18 -21.02 10.06
C THR A 244 19.13 -21.49 11.15
N ARG A 245 19.21 -20.79 12.30
CA ARG A 245 20.15 -21.15 13.38
C ARG A 245 19.54 -21.96 14.51
N TRP A 246 18.24 -21.83 14.76
CA TRP A 246 17.58 -22.44 15.93
C TRP A 246 16.57 -23.54 15.54
N GLY A 247 16.37 -23.80 14.24
CA GLY A 247 15.57 -24.92 13.76
C GLY A 247 14.08 -24.83 14.11
N VAL A 248 13.58 -23.65 14.48
CA VAL A 248 12.16 -23.45 14.80
C VAL A 248 11.38 -23.37 13.49
N ALA A 249 10.78 -24.49 13.08
CA ALA A 249 9.84 -24.56 11.97
C ALA A 249 8.39 -24.53 12.52
N TYR A 250 7.57 -23.63 11.99
CA TYR A 250 6.11 -23.58 12.23
C TYR A 250 5.39 -23.93 10.93
#